data_AF-A0A7U3V1A0-F1
#
_entry.id   AF-A0A7U3V1A0-F1
#
_cell.length_a   1.000
_cell.length_b   1.000
_cell.length_c   1.000
_cell.angle_alpha   90.00
_cell.angle_beta   90.00
_cell.angle_gamma   90.00
#
_symmetry.space_group_name_H-M   'P 1'
#
loop_
_entity.id
_entity.type
_entity.pdbx_description
1 polymer ?
#
loop_
_entity_poly.entity_id
_entity_poly.type
_entity_poly.pdbx_seq_one_letter_code
_entity_poly.pdbx_strand_id
1 'polypeptide(L)' 'MFYGIIIRLYFYDKGKHSVAHIHAEYGEFEASFEIETGEILSGPIPNKKIKLVQAWMEIHQEELIAD' A
#
# COMPACT_ATOMS: atom_id res chain seq x y z
N MET A 1 1.80 9.32 -9.51
CA MET A 1 2.56 8.18 -10.09
C MET A 1 4.00 8.28 -9.59
N PHE A 2 4.41 7.35 -8.71
CA PHE A 2 5.72 7.35 -8.05
C PHE A 2 6.55 6.19 -8.58
N TYR A 3 7.59 6.42 -9.40
CA TYR A 3 8.38 5.36 -10.06
C TYR A 3 7.55 4.32 -10.84
N GLY A 4 6.44 4.76 -11.45
CA GLY A 4 5.49 3.89 -12.14
C GLY A 4 4.50 3.16 -11.24
N ILE A 5 4.56 3.41 -9.93
CA ILE A 5 3.62 2.87 -8.94
C ILE A 5 2.45 3.84 -8.76
N ILE A 6 1.24 3.31 -8.75
CA ILE A 6 0.01 4.01 -8.40
C ILE A 6 -0.40 3.52 -7.02
N ILE A 7 -0.57 4.44 -6.07
CA ILE A 7 -0.99 4.12 -4.71
C ILE A 7 -2.43 4.58 -4.52
N ARG A 8 -3.28 3.69 -3.99
CA ARG A 8 -4.70 3.93 -3.73
C ARG A 8 -5.01 3.56 -2.28
N LEU A 9 -5.80 4.41 -1.63
CA LEU A 9 -6.41 4.13 -0.34
C LEU A 9 -7.91 3.89 -0.58
N TYR A 10 -8.41 2.70 -0.26
CA TYR A 10 -9.85 2.43 -0.35
C TYR A 10 -10.48 2.65 1.02
N PHE A 11 -11.17 3.77 1.20
CA PHE A 11 -11.87 4.13 2.45
C PHE A 11 -13.12 3.27 2.74
N TYR A 12 -13.55 2.43 1.80
CA TYR A 12 -14.78 1.64 1.90
C TYR A 12 -14.50 0.14 1.92
N ASP A 13 -13.92 -0.35 3.01
CA ASP A 13 -13.91 -1.79 3.33
C ASP A 13 -14.36 -2.04 4.78
N LYS A 14 -15.57 -1.59 5.11
CA LYS A 14 -16.18 -1.81 6.44
C LYS A 14 -16.63 -3.27 6.67
N GLY A 15 -16.06 -4.26 5.98
CA GLY A 15 -16.60 -5.62 6.06
C GLY A 15 -15.64 -6.80 5.86
N LYS A 16 -14.48 -6.65 5.21
CA LYS A 16 -13.67 -7.84 4.88
C LYS A 16 -12.17 -7.79 5.22
N HIS A 17 -11.61 -6.61 5.50
CA HIS A 17 -10.20 -6.51 5.88
C HIS A 17 -10.11 -5.79 7.23
N SER A 18 -9.90 -6.54 8.32
CA SER A 18 -9.81 -5.99 9.69
C SER A 18 -8.62 -5.05 9.95
N VAL A 19 -7.81 -4.75 8.93
CA VAL A 19 -6.59 -3.94 9.02
C VAL A 19 -6.59 -2.83 7.98
N ALA A 20 -6.14 -1.65 8.38
CA ALA A 20 -5.99 -0.51 7.49
C ALA A 20 -4.86 -0.78 6.48
N HIS A 21 -5.13 -0.60 5.19
CA HIS A 21 -4.20 -0.98 4.13
C HIS A 21 -4.31 -0.07 2.90
N ILE A 22 -3.22 0.01 2.14
CA ILE A 22 -3.17 0.64 0.81
C ILE A 22 -3.05 -0.42 -0.28
N HIS A 23 -3.39 -0.04 -1.51
CA HIS A 23 -3.10 -0.82 -2.71
C HIS A 23 -2.02 -0.12 -3.54
N ALA A 24 -1.04 -0.89 -4.01
CA ALA A 24 -0.01 -0.43 -4.92
C ALA A 24 -0.06 -1.22 -6.23
N GLU A 25 -0.22 -0.51 -7.33
CA GLU A 25 -0.24 -1.06 -8.69
C GLU A 25 1.01 -0.66 -9.47
N TYR A 26 1.64 -1.62 -10.14
CA TYR A 26 2.79 -1.42 -11.03
C TYR A 26 2.65 -2.29 -12.29
N GLY A 27 2.18 -1.69 -13.39
CA GLY A 27 1.91 -2.45 -14.62
C GLY A 27 0.81 -3.48 -14.40
N GLU A 28 1.12 -4.76 -14.57
CA GLU A 28 0.20 -5.89 -14.31
C GLU A 28 0.23 -6.37 -12.85
N PHE A 29 1.15 -5.85 -12.03
CA PHE A 29 1.30 -6.23 -10.64
C PHE A 29 0.42 -5.37 -9.74
N GLU A 30 -0.24 -6.00 -8.77
CA GLU A 30 -1.03 -5.34 -7.73
C GLU A 30 -0.76 -6.05 -6.40
N ALA A 31 -0.51 -5.25 -5.35
CA ALA A 31 -0.36 -5.76 -4.00
C ALA A 31 -0.98 -4.80 -2.97
N SER A 32 -1.49 -5.35 -1.88
CA SER A 32 -1.98 -4.60 -0.73
C SER A 32 -0.99 -4.63 0.43
N PHE A 33 -0.85 -3.49 1.12
CA PHE A 33 0.11 -3.28 2.19
C PHE A 33 -0.59 -2.78 3.43
N GLU A 34 -0.33 -3.41 4.57
CA GLU A 34 -0.82 -2.92 5.88
C GLU A 34 -0.15 -1.59 6.22
N ILE A 35 -0.94 -0.60 6.64
CA ILE A 35 -0.46 0.77 6.89
C ILE A 35 0.52 0.83 8.07
N GLU A 36 0.24 0.11 9.16
CA GLU A 36 1.07 0.17 10.37
C GLU A 36 2.44 -0.49 10.20
N THR A 37 2.49 -1.64 9.51
CA THR A 37 3.71 -2.47 9.43
C THR A 37 4.43 -2.33 8.09
N GLY A 38 3.74 -1.90 7.04
CA GLY A 38 4.23 -1.94 5.66
C GLY A 38 4.38 -3.36 5.12
N GLU A 39 3.79 -4.38 5.77
CA GLU A 39 3.80 -5.76 5.31
C GLU A 39 2.81 -5.98 4.16
N ILE A 40 3.14 -6.93 3.28
CA ILE A 40 2.25 -7.31 2.18
C ILE A 40 1.16 -8.21 2.73
N LEU A 41 -0.08 -7.78 2.54
CA LEU A 41 -1.26 -8.57 2.89
C LEU A 41 -1.66 -9.51 1.76
N SER A 42 -1.55 -9.06 0.51
CA SER A 42 -1.91 -9.85 -0.66
C SER A 42 -1.27 -9.34 -1.95
N GLY A 43 -1.23 -10.20 -2.96
CA GLY A 43 -0.87 -9.84 -4.33
C GLY A 43 0.64 -9.84 -4.63
N PRO A 44 1.03 -10.11 -5.88
CA PRO A 44 2.43 -10.10 -6.29
C PRO A 44 2.87 -8.70 -6.69
N ILE A 45 4.08 -8.31 -6.27
CA ILE A 45 4.76 -7.12 -6.78
C ILE A 45 6.28 -7.34 -6.73
N PRO A 46 7.07 -6.82 -7.68
CA PRO A 46 8.52 -7.06 -7.69
C PRO A 46 9.21 -6.53 -6.42
N ASN A 47 10.16 -7.28 -5.86
CA ASN A 47 10.85 -6.94 -4.60
C ASN A 47 11.44 -5.52 -4.54
N LYS A 48 11.96 -5.01 -5.66
CA LYS A 48 12.48 -3.63 -5.73
C LYS A 48 11.38 -2.58 -5.56
N LYS A 49 10.15 -2.88 -5.99
CA LYS A 49 8.99 -2.02 -5.86
C LYS A 49 8.39 -2.07 -4.46
N ILE A 50 8.43 -3.22 -3.79
CA ILE A 50 8.08 -3.35 -2.35
C ILE A 50 8.82 -2.28 -1.54
N LYS A 51 10.15 -2.19 -1.70
CA LYS A 51 10.96 -1.21 -0.95
C LYS A 51 10.62 0.24 -1.26
N LEU A 52 10.22 0.55 -2.49
CA LEU A 52 9.77 1.89 -2.85
C LEU A 52 8.40 2.22 -2.25
N VAL A 53 7.49 1.25 -2.19
CA VAL A 53 6.18 1.43 -1.54
C VAL A 53 6.37 1.62 -0.04
N GLN A 54 7.17 0.79 0.63
CA GLN A 54 7.47 0.93 2.06
C GLN A 54 8.11 2.28 2.39
N ALA A 55 9.09 2.72 1.60
CA ALA A 55 9.69 4.05 1.79
C ALA A 55 8.69 5.20 1.55
N TRP A 56 7.79 5.04 0.57
CA TRP A 56 6.72 6.00 0.37
C TRP A 56 5.77 6.05 1.58
N MET A 57 5.40 4.89 2.15
CA MET A 57 4.54 4.80 3.33
C MET A 57 5.18 5.46 4.55
N GLU A 58 6.48 5.26 4.76
CA GLU A 58 7.23 5.88 5.86
C GLU A 58 7.20 7.42 5.76
N ILE A 59 7.30 7.97 4.55
CA ILE A 59 7.25 9.42 4.32
C ILE A 59 5.83 9.99 4.53
N HIS A 60 4.78 9.21 4.26
CA HIS A 60 3.38 9.65 4.32
C HIS A 60 2.64 9.06 5.53
N GLN A 61 3.36 8.57 6.54
CA GLN A 61 2.79 7.82 7.66
C GLN A 61 1.74 8.65 8.42
N GLU A 62 2.03 9.93 8.66
CA GLU A 62 1.10 10.83 9.36
C GLU A 62 -0.22 10.99 8.59
N GLU A 63 -0.17 11.07 7.26
CA GLU A 63 -1.37 11.17 6.40
C GLU A 63 -2.16 9.86 6.32
N LEU A 64 -1.49 8.72 6.48
CA LEU A 64 -2.13 7.40 6.45
C LEU A 64 -2.78 7.01 7.79
N ILE A 65 -2.30 7.56 8.91
CA ILE A 65 -2.80 7.26 10.26
C ILE A 65 -3.82 8.31 10.74
N ALA A 66 -3.78 9.53 10.19
CA ALA A 66 -4.70 10.60 10.56
C ALA A 66 -6.06 10.49 9.85
N ASP A 67 -6.89 9.51 10.23
CA ASP A 67 -8.38 9.58 10.21
C ASP A 67 -9.01 8.53 11.14
#